data_AF-L7V8C9-F1
#
_entry.id   AF-L7V8C9-F1
#
_cell.length_a   1.000
_cell.length_b   1.000
_cell.length_c   1.000
_cell.angle_alpha   90.00
_cell.angle_beta   90.00
_cell.angle_gamma   90.00
#
_symmetry.space_group_name_H-M   'P 1'
#
loop_
_entity.id
_entity.type
_entity.pdbx_description
1 polymer ?
#
loop_
_entity_poly.entity_id
_entity_poly.type
_entity_poly.pdbx_seq_one_letter_code
_entity_poly.pdbx_strand_id
1 'polypeptide(L)'
;MTRMRQHWGIENSLHWIRDVTFDEDRQRAHAGNGAQVLATLRNTAINLHRLNGADNIAEACRITALTANRRLDLLNPQFPSSQAC
;
A
#
# COMPACT_ATOMS: atom_id res chain seq x y z
N MET A 1 8.57 8.06 -27.06
CA MET A 1 8.18 8.93 -25.92
C MET A 1 7.16 8.31 -24.96
N THR A 2 6.73 7.07 -25.15
CA THR A 2 5.65 6.43 -24.36
C THR A 2 6.11 5.85 -23.02
N ARG A 3 7.37 5.38 -22.93
CA ARG A 3 7.93 4.71 -21.75
C ARG A 3 8.13 5.65 -20.55
N MET A 4 8.59 6.88 -20.79
CA MET A 4 8.77 7.87 -19.72
C MET A 4 7.43 8.26 -19.08
N ARG A 5 6.39 8.54 -19.88
CA ARG A 5 5.07 8.92 -19.34
C ARG A 5 4.43 7.82 -18.49
N GLN A 6 4.56 6.57 -18.90
CA GLN A 6 4.09 5.41 -18.13
C GLN A 6 4.88 5.23 -16.83
N HIS A 7 6.20 5.40 -16.88
CA HIS A 7 7.05 5.33 -15.70
C HIS A 7 6.68 6.40 -14.66
N TRP A 8 6.53 7.66 -15.08
CA TRP A 8 6.07 8.75 -14.20
C TRP A 8 4.65 8.54 -13.69
N GLY A 9 3.75 7.93 -14.48
CA GLY A 9 2.40 7.61 -14.03
C GLY A 9 2.40 6.61 -12.86
N ILE A 10 3.25 5.59 -12.94
CA ILE A 10 3.40 4.58 -11.87
C ILE A 10 4.03 5.22 -10.63
N GLU A 11 5.11 5.98 -10.83
CA GLU A 11 5.84 6.62 -9.73
C GLU A 11 4.99 7.66 -9.01
N ASN A 12 4.30 8.53 -9.74
CA ASN A 12 3.45 9.57 -9.16
C ASN A 12 2.25 8.98 -8.38
N SER A 13 1.62 7.93 -8.91
CA SER A 13 0.49 7.27 -8.24
C SER A 13 0.91 6.53 -6.97
N LEU A 14 2.13 5.98 -6.95
CA LEU A 14 2.64 5.21 -5.83
C LEU A 14 3.29 6.11 -4.76
N HIS A 15 4.02 7.14 -5.17
CA HIS A 15 4.65 8.12 -4.28
C HIS A 15 3.60 8.90 -3.48
N TRP A 16 2.54 9.40 -4.13
CA TRP A 16 1.47 10.12 -3.43
C TRP A 16 0.82 9.29 -2.31
N ILE A 17 0.51 8.02 -2.59
CA ILE A 17 -0.08 7.13 -1.58
C ILE A 17 0.91 6.93 -0.43
N ARG A 18 2.19 6.78 -0.74
CA ARG A 18 3.22 6.53 0.26
C ARG A 18 3.43 7.72 1.20
N ASP A 19 3.47 8.93 0.66
CA ASP A 19 3.66 10.14 1.46
C ASP A 19 2.40 10.45 2.27
N VAL A 20 1.21 10.39 1.66
CA VAL A 20 -0.03 10.83 2.31
C VAL A 20 -0.63 9.76 3.22
N THR A 21 -0.53 8.47 2.85
CA THR A 21 -1.15 7.38 3.63
C THR A 21 -0.18 6.81 4.67
N PHE A 22 1.10 6.71 4.35
CA PHE A 22 2.10 6.13 5.25
C PHE A 22 3.01 7.16 5.92
N ASP A 23 2.83 8.46 5.63
CA ASP A 23 3.62 9.57 6.21
C ASP A 23 5.13 9.31 6.10
N GLU A 24 5.56 8.79 4.93
CA GLU A 24 6.94 8.34 4.70
C GLU A 24 7.96 9.43 5.03
N ASP A 25 7.72 10.67 4.60
CA ASP A 25 8.61 11.82 4.82
C ASP A 25 8.87 12.14 6.30
N ARG A 26 7.92 11.83 7.19
CA ARG A 26 8.07 12.13 8.63
C ARG A 26 8.90 11.05 9.35
N GLN A 27 9.12 9.90 8.74
CA GLN A 27 9.72 8.77 9.42
C GLN A 27 11.24 8.83 9.44
N ARG A 28 11.81 8.50 10.59
CA ARG A 28 13.25 8.64 10.86
C ARG A 28 14.03 7.32 10.78
N ALA A 29 13.50 6.34 10.05
CA ALA A 29 14.12 5.03 9.90
C ALA A 29 15.30 5.05 8.91
N HIS A 30 16.28 5.91 9.16
CA HIS A 30 17.47 6.09 8.32
C HIS A 30 18.65 5.19 8.72
N ALA A 31 18.50 4.38 9.76
CA ALA A 31 19.54 3.46 10.19
C ALA A 31 19.68 2.27 9.23
N GLY A 32 20.90 2.04 8.72
CA GLY A 32 21.21 0.93 7.82
C GLY A 32 20.25 0.89 6.62
N ASN A 33 19.65 -0.27 6.37
CA ASN A 33 18.71 -0.47 5.26
C ASN A 33 17.25 -0.12 5.60
N GLY A 34 17.00 0.59 6.71
CA GLY A 34 15.66 0.87 7.22
C GLY A 34 14.72 1.53 6.20
N ALA A 35 15.20 2.54 5.48
CA ALA A 35 14.42 3.22 4.45
C ALA A 35 14.00 2.26 3.31
N GLN A 36 14.92 1.41 2.85
CA GLN A 36 14.64 0.47 1.76
C GLN A 36 13.72 -0.67 2.18
N VAL A 37 13.88 -1.16 3.42
CA VAL A 37 12.99 -2.17 4.01
C VAL A 37 11.57 -1.62 4.13
N LEU A 38 11.41 -0.41 4.67
CA LEU A 38 10.09 0.21 4.81
C LEU A 38 9.44 0.53 3.47
N ALA A 39 10.21 1.02 2.49
CA ALA A 39 9.71 1.24 1.13
C ALA A 39 9.17 -0.06 0.52
N THR A 40 9.90 -1.17 0.70
CA THR A 40 9.47 -2.51 0.23
C THR A 40 8.18 -2.96 0.91
N LEU A 41 8.10 -2.85 2.24
CA LEU A 41 6.91 -3.24 3.00
C LEU A 41 5.66 -2.43 2.60
N ARG A 42 5.81 -1.12 2.39
CA ARG A 42 4.72 -0.25 1.91
C ARG A 42 4.25 -0.64 0.53
N ASN A 43 5.19 -0.86 -0.39
CA ASN A 43 4.86 -1.28 -1.74
C ASN A 43 4.11 -2.62 -1.71
N THR A 44 4.52 -3.57 -0.86
CA THR A 44 3.80 -4.83 -0.65
C THR A 44 2.39 -4.59 -0.12
N ALA A 45 2.21 -3.75 0.90
CA ALA A 45 0.88 -3.44 1.44
C ALA A 45 -0.05 -2.81 0.39
N ILE A 46 0.46 -1.84 -0.38
CA ILE A 46 -0.29 -1.20 -1.48
C ILE A 46 -0.71 -2.25 -2.52
N ASN A 47 0.20 -3.14 -2.90
CA ASN A 47 -0.08 -4.20 -3.87
C ASN A 47 -1.11 -5.20 -3.36
N LEU A 48 -1.04 -5.61 -2.07
CA LEU A 48 -2.04 -6.50 -1.47
C LEU A 48 -3.43 -5.86 -1.48
N HIS A 49 -3.53 -4.58 -1.14
CA HIS A 49 -4.81 -3.87 -1.20
C HIS A 49 -5.36 -3.80 -2.64
N ARG A 50 -4.51 -3.53 -3.64
CA ARG A 50 -4.92 -3.53 -5.06
C ARG A 50 -5.35 -4.91 -5.55
N LEU A 51 -4.65 -5.96 -5.15
CA LEU A 51 -5.02 -7.35 -5.49
C LEU A 51 -6.38 -7.75 -4.90
N ASN A 52 -6.72 -7.20 -3.73
CA ASN A 52 -8.04 -7.36 -3.10
C ASN A 52 -9.11 -6.39 -3.65
N GLY A 53 -8.81 -5.65 -4.73
CA GLY A 53 -9.77 -4.76 -5.38
C GLY A 53 -10.02 -3.43 -4.68
N ALA A 54 -9.12 -2.97 -3.81
CA ALA A 54 -9.28 -1.69 -3.14
C ALA A 54 -8.93 -0.51 -4.07
N ASP A 55 -9.92 0.33 -4.35
CA ASP A 55 -9.74 1.58 -5.12
C ASP A 55 -9.14 2.71 -4.27
N ASN A 56 -9.48 2.76 -2.98
CA ASN A 56 -8.96 3.73 -2.02
C ASN A 56 -8.05 3.04 -0.99
N ILE A 57 -6.74 3.18 -1.21
CA ILE A 57 -5.73 2.53 -0.35
C ILE A 57 -5.72 3.11 1.07
N ALA A 58 -5.98 4.42 1.23
CA ALA A 58 -6.01 5.04 2.56
C ALA A 58 -7.16 4.49 3.40
N GLU A 59 -8.34 4.31 2.79
CA GLU A 59 -9.49 3.72 3.47
C GLU A 59 -9.26 2.23 3.79
N ALA A 60 -8.71 1.48 2.82
CA ALA A 60 -8.39 0.07 3.03
C ALA A 60 -7.39 -0.13 4.18
N CYS A 61 -6.35 0.72 4.27
CA CYS A 61 -5.40 0.72 5.37
C CYS A 61 -6.08 1.01 6.72
N ARG A 62 -7.00 1.98 6.80
CA ARG A 62 -7.74 2.28 8.04
C ARG A 62 -8.61 1.10 8.48
N ILE A 63 -9.39 0.54 7.56
CA ILE A 63 -10.25 -0.61 7.81
C ILE A 63 -9.44 -1.80 8.34
N THR A 64 -8.30 -2.09 7.72
CA THR A 64 -7.38 -3.15 8.12
C THR A 64 -6.71 -2.87 9.46
N ALA A 65 -6.36 -1.61 9.75
CA ALA A 65 -5.78 -1.23 11.04
C ALA A 65 -6.78 -1.45 12.18
N LEU A 66 -8.08 -1.22 11.92
CA LEU A 66 -9.17 -1.33 12.89
C LEU A 66 -9.70 -2.75 13.07
N THR A 67 -9.49 -3.66 12.11
CA THR A 67 -10.04 -5.03 12.15
C THR A 67 -8.95 -6.09 12.05
N ALA A 68 -8.68 -6.78 13.17
CA ALA A 68 -7.65 -7.82 13.20
C ALA A 68 -7.91 -8.96 12.20
N ASN A 69 -9.16 -9.40 12.03
CA ASN A 69 -9.51 -10.47 11.09
C ASN A 69 -9.23 -10.07 9.63
N ARG A 70 -9.52 -8.82 9.24
CA ARG A 70 -9.22 -8.31 7.89
C ARG A 70 -7.71 -8.23 7.59
N ARG A 71 -6.83 -8.24 8.60
CA ARG A 71 -5.37 -8.35 8.38
C ARG A 71 -4.99 -9.72 7.83
N LEU A 72 -5.63 -10.79 8.30
CA LEU A 72 -5.36 -12.15 7.83
C LEU A 72 -5.95 -12.36 6.43
N ASP A 73 -7.15 -11.84 6.18
CA ASP A 73 -7.82 -11.94 4.87
C ASP A 73 -7.00 -11.28 3.76
N LEU A 74 -6.35 -10.13 4.05
CA LEU A 74 -5.49 -9.45 3.09
C LEU A 74 -4.31 -10.31 2.60
N LEU A 75 -3.80 -11.20 3.45
CA LEU A 75 -2.70 -12.10 3.08
C LEU A 75 -3.17 -13.25 2.19
N ASN A 76 -4.50 -13.40 2.03
CA ASN A 76 -5.12 -14.45 1.25
C ASN A 76 -5.92 -13.86 0.07
N PRO A 77 -5.26 -13.52 -1.04
CA PRO A 77 -5.88 -12.81 -2.17
C PRO A 77 -6.97 -13.63 -2.90
N GLN A 78 -7.19 -14.90 -2.55
CA GLN A 78 -8.27 -15.74 -3.08
C GLN A 78 -9.64 -15.48 -2.44
N PHE A 79 -9.72 -14.76 -1.31
CA PHE A 79 -10.98 -14.51 -0.61
C PHE A 79 -11.48 -13.08 -0.90
N PRO A 80 -12.53 -12.91 -1.72
CA PRO A 80 -13.04 -11.58 -2.00
C PRO A 80 -13.62 -10.99 -0.72
N SER A 81 -13.15 -9.79 -0.34
CA SER A 81 -13.68 -9.01 0.80
C SER A 81 -15.16 -8.59 0.62
N SER A 82 -15.78 -9.00 -0.48
CA SER A 82 -17.20 -8.83 -0.84
C SER A 82 -18.18 -9.54 0.10
N GLN A 83 -17.73 -10.41 1.01
CA GLN A 83 -18.61 -11.11 1.96
C GLN A 83 -18.71 -10.48 3.35
N ALA A 84 -18.17 -9.28 3.55
CA ALA A 84 -18.32 -8.52 4.79
C ALA A 84 -19.25 -7.31 4.60
N CYS A 85 -20.46 -7.56 4.08
CA CYS A 85 -21.75 -6.91 4.37
C CYS A 85 -22.78 -7.35 3.32
#